data_AF-A0A6A3ATC7-F1
#
_entry.id   AF-A0A6A3ATC7-F1
#
_cell.length_a   1.000
_cell.length_b   1.000
_cell.length_c   1.000
_cell.angle_alpha   90.00
_cell.angle_beta   90.00
_cell.angle_gamma   90.00
#
_symmetry.space_group_name_H-M   'P 1'
#
loop_
_entity.id
_entity.type
_entity.pdbx_description
1 polymer ?
#
loop_
_entity_poly.entity_id
_entity_poly.type
_entity_poly.pdbx_seq_one_letter_code
_entity_poly.pdbx_strand_id
1 'polypeptide(L)'
;MEALLSQFTFLSDQALQDKNFDPSAIEDLMKLFETESYQAWTAMELEHQEQLKQAEITMQEAEDYLDSVMERSSGGSRRKWNAIPRTKPTV
;
A
#
# COMPACT_ATOMS: atom_id res chain seq x y z
N MET A 1 -14.45 1.98 16.84
CA MET A 1 -15.21 2.57 15.72
C MET A 1 -16.67 2.14 15.76
N GLU A 2 -17.01 0.86 15.52
CA GLU A 2 -18.42 0.39 15.49
C GLU A 2 -19.21 0.70 16.76
N ALA A 3 -18.58 0.56 17.93
CA ALA A 3 -19.19 0.92 19.21
C ALA A 3 -19.54 2.42 19.29
N LEU A 4 -18.67 3.30 18.79
CA LEU A 4 -18.91 4.75 18.76
C LEU A 4 -20.05 5.11 17.78
N LEU A 5 -20.11 4.44 16.63
CA LEU A 5 -21.20 4.62 15.66
C LEU A 5 -22.55 4.17 16.25
N SER A 6 -22.57 3.02 16.92
CA SER A 6 -23.77 2.55 17.61
C SER A 6 -24.22 3.51 18.72
N GLN A 7 -23.26 4.07 19.47
CA GLN A 7 -23.56 5.06 20.51
C GLN A 7 -24.06 6.38 19.92
N PHE A 8 -23.50 6.80 18.78
CA PHE A 8 -23.95 7.97 18.05
C PHE A 8 -25.40 7.83 17.57
N THR A 9 -25.76 6.69 16.99
CA THR A 9 -27.15 6.40 16.58
C THR A 9 -28.08 6.44 17.78
N PHE A 10 -27.72 5.79 18.89
CA PHE A 10 -28.52 5.81 20.11
C PHE A 10 -28.77 7.23 20.64
N LEU A 11 -27.71 8.04 20.76
CA LEU A 11 -27.83 9.42 21.24
C LEU A 11 -28.62 10.31 20.27
N SER A 12 -28.47 10.08 18.97
CA SER A 12 -29.24 10.80 17.94
C SER A 12 -30.73 10.49 18.02
N ASP A 13 -31.09 9.21 18.22
CA ASP A 13 -32.48 8.79 18.42
C ASP A 13 -33.06 9.37 19.72
N GLN A 14 -32.27 9.40 20.79
CA GLN A 14 -32.67 9.99 22.05
C GLN A 14 -32.90 11.50 21.92
N ALA A 15 -32.02 12.24 21.23
CA ALA A 15 -32.15 13.68 21.02
C ALA A 15 -33.43 14.06 20.24
N LEU A 16 -33.94 13.16 19.41
CA LEU A 16 -35.19 13.36 18.67
C LEU A 16 -36.45 13.16 19.53
N GLN A 17 -36.37 12.31 20.55
CA GLN A 17 -37.53 11.89 21.34
C GLN A 17 -37.60 12.57 22.71
N ASP A 18 -36.45 12.89 23.30
CA ASP A 18 -36.34 13.45 24.66
C ASP A 18 -36.07 14.96 24.63
N LYS A 19 -37.01 15.74 25.18
CA LYS A 19 -36.89 17.21 25.28
C LYS A 19 -35.88 17.67 26.33
N ASN A 20 -35.47 16.78 27.25
CA ASN A 20 -34.46 17.05 28.26
C ASN A 20 -33.11 16.44 27.90
N PHE A 21 -32.93 16.05 26.63
CA PHE A 21 -31.67 15.54 26.13
C PHE A 21 -30.53 16.51 26.45
N ASP A 22 -29.42 15.95 26.94
CA ASP A 22 -28.21 16.70 27.22
C ASP A 22 -27.30 16.71 25.99
N PRO A 23 -27.14 17.85 25.28
CA PRO A 23 -26.30 17.93 24.09
C PRO A 23 -24.82 17.65 24.36
N SER A 24 -24.36 17.81 25.61
CA SER A 24 -22.95 17.57 25.97
C SER A 24 -22.54 16.11 25.77
N ALA A 25 -23.50 15.17 25.86
CA ALA A 25 -23.26 13.75 25.60
C ALA A 25 -22.80 13.48 24.15
N ILE A 26 -23.32 14.24 23.18
CA ILE A 26 -22.84 14.14 21.78
C ILE A 26 -21.46 14.76 21.65
N GLU A 27 -21.20 15.88 22.31
CA GLU A 27 -19.88 16.54 22.25
C GLU A 27 -18.78 15.63 22.80
N ASP A 28 -19.01 14.97 23.93
CA ASP A 28 -18.06 14.03 24.52
C ASP A 28 -17.86 12.80 23.64
N LEU A 29 -18.93 12.32 22.98
CA LEU A 29 -18.81 11.28 21.98
C LEU A 29 -17.97 11.72 20.76
N MET A 30 -18.11 12.96 20.30
CA MET A 30 -17.32 13.50 19.19
C MET A 30 -15.83 13.58 19.52
N LYS A 31 -15.45 13.92 20.75
CA LYS A 31 -14.04 13.91 21.20
C LYS A 31 -13.43 12.50 21.12
N LEU A 32 -14.20 11.48 21.51
CA LEU A 32 -13.78 10.09 21.38
C LEU A 32 -13.65 9.68 19.90
N PHE A 33 -14.61 10.10 19.07
CA PHE A 33 -14.61 9.81 17.64
C PHE A 33 -13.41 10.41 16.92
N GLU A 34 -13.05 11.66 17.22
CA GLU A 34 -11.87 12.32 16.66
C GLU A 34 -10.60 11.54 17.01
N THR A 35 -10.44 11.16 18.28
CA THR A 35 -9.28 10.43 18.77
C THR A 35 -9.15 9.06 18.08
N GLU A 36 -10.24 8.29 18.05
CA GLU A 36 -10.21 6.94 17.46
C GLU A 36 -10.03 7.00 15.93
N SER A 37 -10.60 8.01 15.26
CA SER A 37 -10.40 8.24 13.83
C SER A 37 -8.95 8.56 13.50
N TYR A 38 -8.32 9.42 14.30
CA TYR A 38 -6.90 9.75 14.13
C TYR A 38 -6.01 8.53 14.34
N GLN A 39 -6.29 7.71 15.36
CA GLN A 39 -5.56 6.47 15.62
C GLN A 39 -5.72 5.47 14.46
N ALA A 40 -6.96 5.28 13.96
CA ALA A 40 -7.22 4.40 12.83
C ALA A 40 -6.49 4.88 11.56
N TRP A 41 -6.52 6.19 11.29
CA TRP A 41 -5.82 6.77 10.14
C TRP A 41 -4.30 6.60 10.25
N THR A 42 -3.73 6.88 11.41
CA THR A 42 -2.28 6.72 11.62
C THR A 42 -1.83 5.27 11.52
N ALA A 43 -2.63 4.31 12.01
CA ALA A 43 -2.36 2.88 11.83
C ALA A 43 -2.43 2.46 10.36
N MET A 44 -3.46 2.90 9.63
CA MET A 44 -3.63 2.61 8.20
C MET A 44 -2.49 3.21 7.36
N GLU A 45 -2.08 4.45 7.64
CA GLU A 45 -0.96 5.10 6.94
C GLU A 45 0.34 4.32 7.14
N LEU A 46 0.61 3.84 8.37
CA LEU A 46 1.78 3.03 8.65
C LEU A 46 1.77 1.71 7.87
N GLU A 47 0.63 1.00 7.87
CA GLU A 47 0.45 -0.23 7.12
C GLU A 47 0.67 -0.01 5.62
N HIS A 48 0.08 1.03 5.04
CA HIS A 48 0.26 1.37 3.63
C HIS A 48 1.72 1.70 3.30
N GLN A 49 2.44 2.41 4.17
CA GLN A 49 3.85 2.70 3.95
C GLN A 49 4.72 1.43 3.96
N GLU A 50 4.40 0.46 4.82
CA GLU A 50 5.08 -0.83 4.83
C GLU A 50 4.79 -1.64 3.56
N GLN A 51 3.52 -1.69 3.14
CA GLN A 51 3.11 -2.34 1.90
C GLN A 51 3.79 -1.72 0.67
N LEU A 52 3.88 -0.39 0.60
CA LEU A 52 4.56 0.32 -0.49
C LEU A 52 6.05 -0.03 -0.55
N LYS A 53 6.75 -0.02 0.59
CA LYS A 53 8.16 -0.42 0.66
C LYS A 53 8.37 -1.85 0.19
N GLN A 54 7.50 -2.76 0.62
CA GLN A 54 7.60 -4.16 0.21
C GLN A 54 7.34 -4.31 -1.30
N ALA A 55 6.37 -3.57 -1.85
CA ALA A 55 6.10 -3.56 -3.29
C ALA A 55 7.30 -3.01 -4.08
N GLU A 56 7.93 -1.93 -3.62
CA GLU A 56 9.13 -1.35 -4.23
C GLU A 56 10.31 -2.33 -4.25
N ILE A 57 10.58 -3.01 -3.13
CA ILE A 57 11.61 -4.07 -3.06
C ILE A 57 11.31 -5.17 -4.07
N THR A 58 10.07 -5.66 -4.09
CA THR A 58 9.67 -6.75 -4.99
C THR A 58 9.80 -6.34 -6.46
N MET A 59 9.49 -5.08 -6.77
CA MET A 59 9.66 -4.52 -8.12
C MET A 59 11.14 -4.46 -8.50
N GLN A 60 12.00 -3.97 -7.59
CA GLN A 60 13.44 -3.91 -7.83
C GLN A 60 14.04 -5.32 -8.04
N GLU A 61 13.66 -6.31 -7.24
CA GLU A 61 14.10 -7.69 -7.40
C GLU A 61 13.69 -8.28 -8.76
N ALA A 62 12.49 -7.94 -9.24
CA ALA A 62 12.01 -8.36 -10.56
C ALA A 62 12.80 -7.67 -11.69
N GLU A 63 13.10 -6.38 -11.55
CA GLU A 63 13.94 -5.63 -12.49
C GLU A 63 15.37 -6.21 -12.55
N ASP A 64 16.01 -6.42 -11.40
CA ASP A 64 17.34 -7.01 -11.30
C ASP A 64 17.39 -8.41 -11.94
N TYR A 65 16.35 -9.22 -11.74
CA TYR A 65 16.22 -10.52 -12.38
C TYR A 65 16.12 -10.39 -13.90
N LEU A 66 15.28 -9.50 -14.42
CA LEU A 66 15.14 -9.26 -15.86
C LEU A 66 16.47 -8.81 -16.48
N ASP A 67 17.19 -7.90 -15.83
CA ASP A 67 18.51 -7.43 -16.27
C ASP A 67 19.52 -8.58 -16.31
N SER A 68 19.55 -9.45 -15.30
CA SER A 68 20.42 -10.63 -15.28
C SER A 68 20.14 -11.59 -16.45
N VAL A 69 18.86 -11.78 -16.80
CA VAL A 69 18.44 -12.63 -17.92
C VAL A 69 18.85 -11.99 -19.25
N MET A 70 18.67 -10.68 -19.39
CA MET A 70 19.06 -9.94 -20.59
C MET A 70 20.58 -9.95 -20.79
N GLU A 71 21.38 -9.73 -19.74
CA GLU A 71 22.83 -9.80 -19.80
C GLU A 71 23.32 -11.21 -20.19
N ARG A 72 22.71 -12.25 -19.60
CA ARG A 72 23.06 -13.64 -19.90
C ARG A 72 22.69 -14.05 -21.33
N SER A 73 21.56 -13.56 -21.85
CA SER A 73 21.11 -13.78 -23.23
C SER A 73 22.00 -13.05 -24.25
N SER A 74 22.33 -11.79 -23.98
CA SER A 74 23.18 -10.96 -24.85
C SER A 74 24.65 -11.41 -24.86
N GLY A 75 25.18 -11.90 -23.73
CA GLY A 75 26.52 -12.49 -23.63
C GLY A 75 26.66 -13.87 -24.29
N GLY A 76 25.57 -14.65 -24.40
CA GLY A 76 25.54 -15.90 -25.16
C GLY A 76 25.53 -15.68 -26.67
N SER A 77 24.78 -14.67 -27.12
CA SER A 77 24.71 -14.31 -28.54
C SER A 77 26.06 -13.82 -29.06
N ARG A 78 26.71 -12.89 -28.35
CA ARG A 78 28.02 -12.32 -28.73
C ARG A 78 29.14 -13.37 -28.83
N ARG A 79 29.18 -14.33 -27.91
CA ARG A 79 30.13 -15.46 -27.96
C ARG A 79 29.86 -16.40 -29.13
N LYS A 80 28.59 -16.66 -29.45
CA LYS A 80 28.19 -17.50 -30.59
C LYS A 80 28.58 -16.86 -31.93
N TRP A 81 28.45 -15.54 -32.09
CA TRP A 81 28.87 -14.83 -33.31
C TRP A 81 30.41 -14.77 -33.49
N ASN A 82 31.17 -14.63 -32.39
CA ASN A 82 32.63 -14.58 -32.44
C ASN A 82 33.32 -15.95 -32.63
N ALA A 83 32.61 -17.05 -32.37
CA ALA A 83 33.11 -18.42 -32.56
C ALA A 83 32.91 -18.96 -33.99
N ILE A 84 32.25 -18.21 -34.89
CA ILE A 84 32.10 -18.59 -36.28
C ILE A 84 33.42 -18.28 -37.01
N PRO A 85 34.15 -19.28 -37.54
CA PRO A 85 35.38 -19.01 -38.27
C PRO A 85 35.07 -18.16 -39.50
N ARG A 86 35.69 -16.98 -39.58
CA ARG A 86 35.66 -16.14 -40.78
C ARG A 86 36.46 -16.84 -41.87
N THR A 87 35.80 -17.67 -42.68
CA THR A 87 36.40 -18.22 -43.91
C THR A 87 36.68 -17.05 -44.84
N LYS A 88 37.97 -16.72 -45.03
CA LYS A 88 38.37 -15.73 -46.03
C LYS A 88 37.99 -16.26 -47.42
N PRO A 89 37.36 -15.47 -48.29
CA PRO A 89 37.16 -15.87 -49.67
C PRO A 89 38.53 -15.93 -50.36
N THR A 90 38.93 -17.12 -50.81
CA THR A 90 40.01 -17.31 -51.77
C THR A 90 39.55 -16.80 -53.12
N VAL A 91 40.23 -15.76 -53.63
CA VAL A 91 40.20 -15.36 -55.04
C VAL A 91 41.44 -15.92 -55.71
#